data_AF-A0A531KF98-F1
#
_entry.id   AF-A0A531KF98-F1
#
_cell.length_a   1.000
_cell.length_b   1.000
_cell.length_c   1.000
_cell.angle_alpha   90.00
_cell.angle_beta   90.00
_cell.angle_gamma   90.00
#
_symmetry.space_group_name_H-M   'P 1'
#
loop_
_entity.id
_entity.type
_entity.pdbx_description
1 polymer ?
#
loop_
_entity_poly.entity_id
_entity_poly.type
_entity_poly.pdbx_seq_one_letter_code
_entity_poly.pdbx_strand_id
1 'polypeptide(L)'
;ATAALAAPAIAQSNPKVTWRLASSFPKSLDTIYGGAEVFSKMLSEATDGNFQVQVFAAGELVPGLQAADATTAGTVEACHTVAYYYWGKDPTWALGAAVPFSLNARGINAWHYHGGGIDLFNEFLATQGLFGLPGGNTGVQMGGWFRKEINTVAD
;
A
#
# COMPACT_ATOMS: atom_id res chain seq x y z
N ALA A 1 -30.00 46.52 -9.13
CA ALA A 1 -29.44 45.33 -8.45
C ALA A 1 -29.00 44.34 -9.53
N THR A 2 -27.70 44.10 -9.66
CA THR A 2 -27.12 43.12 -10.59
C THR A 2 -27.32 41.73 -10.01
N ALA A 3 -28.12 40.90 -10.67
CA ALA A 3 -28.27 39.50 -10.30
C ALA A 3 -26.95 38.76 -10.56
N ALA A 4 -26.34 38.24 -9.49
CA ALA A 4 -25.26 37.27 -9.62
C ALA A 4 -25.85 35.98 -10.19
N LEU A 5 -25.62 35.73 -11.48
CA LEU A 5 -25.91 34.44 -12.09
C LEU A 5 -25.08 33.38 -11.35
N ALA A 6 -25.75 32.44 -10.69
CA ALA A 6 -25.09 31.28 -10.10
C ALA A 6 -24.35 30.52 -11.22
N ALA A 7 -23.03 30.51 -11.15
CA ALA A 7 -22.22 29.69 -12.05
C ALA A 7 -22.59 28.21 -11.83
N PRO A 8 -22.83 27.42 -12.89
CA PRO A 8 -23.17 26.01 -12.75
C PRO A 8 -22.04 25.29 -12.02
N ALA A 9 -22.39 24.44 -11.04
CA ALA A 9 -21.46 23.60 -10.25
C ALA A 9 -20.61 22.64 -11.12
N ILE A 10 -20.85 22.59 -12.43
CA ILE A 10 -20.12 21.79 -13.42
C ILE A 10 -18.71 22.38 -13.71
N ALA A 11 -18.41 23.60 -13.25
CA ALA A 11 -17.13 24.27 -13.54
C ALA A 11 -16.08 24.22 -12.41
N GLN A 12 -16.31 23.50 -11.30
CA GLN A 12 -15.22 23.19 -10.37
C GLN A 12 -14.53 21.92 -10.87
N SER A 13 -13.53 22.07 -11.74
CA SER A 13 -12.62 20.96 -12.04
C SER A 13 -12.00 20.51 -10.72
N ASN A 14 -12.06 19.21 -10.43
CA ASN A 14 -11.34 18.62 -9.30
C ASN A 14 -9.88 19.09 -9.33
N PRO A 15 -9.28 19.39 -8.17
CA PRO A 15 -7.89 19.86 -8.13
C PRO A 15 -6.98 18.81 -8.75
N LYS A 16 -5.96 19.27 -9.48
CA LYS A 16 -4.90 18.38 -9.94
C LYS A 16 -4.09 17.91 -8.74
N VAL A 17 -3.88 16.61 -8.65
CA VAL A 17 -3.11 15.95 -7.61
C VAL A 17 -1.95 15.21 -8.27
N THR A 18 -0.74 15.48 -7.79
CA THR A 18 0.48 14.76 -8.20
C THR A 18 1.15 14.22 -6.97
N TRP A 19 1.17 12.91 -6.82
CA TRP A 19 1.82 12.20 -5.71
C TRP A 19 3.03 11.42 -6.21
N ARG A 20 3.99 11.22 -5.32
CA ARG A 20 5.08 10.26 -5.45
C ARG A 20 4.78 9.08 -4.55
N LEU A 21 4.92 7.88 -5.10
CA LEU A 21 4.76 6.62 -4.39
C LEU A 21 6.12 5.91 -4.32
N ALA A 22 6.66 5.76 -3.12
CA ALA A 22 7.86 4.95 -2.89
C ALA A 22 7.48 3.47 -2.71
N SER A 23 7.95 2.60 -3.60
CA SER A 23 7.75 1.16 -3.49
C SER A 23 8.84 0.52 -2.63
N SER A 24 8.46 -0.44 -1.80
CA SER A 24 9.43 -1.30 -1.11
C SER A 24 10.06 -2.37 -2.03
N PHE A 25 9.60 -2.48 -3.27
CA PHE A 25 9.93 -3.57 -4.18
C PHE A 25 10.79 -3.09 -5.36
N PRO A 26 11.73 -3.92 -5.84
CA PRO A 26 12.47 -3.64 -7.08
C PRO A 26 11.60 -3.89 -8.31
N LYS A 27 11.92 -3.21 -9.44
CA LYS A 27 11.22 -3.37 -10.73
C LYS A 27 11.23 -4.80 -11.27
N SER A 28 12.21 -5.61 -10.89
CA SER A 28 12.30 -7.02 -11.29
C SER A 28 11.23 -7.92 -10.68
N LEU A 29 10.57 -7.49 -9.60
CA LEU A 29 9.38 -8.15 -9.06
C LEU A 29 8.13 -7.53 -9.67
N ASP A 30 7.98 -7.67 -10.98
CA ASP A 30 6.91 -7.08 -11.79
C ASP A 30 5.50 -7.32 -11.22
N THR A 31 5.24 -8.48 -10.62
CA THR A 31 3.94 -8.80 -10.01
C THR A 31 3.62 -7.97 -8.77
N ILE A 32 4.61 -7.72 -7.90
CA ILE A 32 4.41 -6.97 -6.66
C ILE A 32 4.66 -5.48 -6.91
N TYR A 33 5.78 -5.11 -7.53
CA TYR A 33 6.05 -3.72 -7.91
C TYR A 33 4.97 -3.18 -8.85
N GLY A 34 4.59 -3.97 -9.86
CA GLY A 34 3.57 -3.58 -10.84
C GLY A 34 2.17 -3.38 -10.25
N GLY A 35 1.90 -3.89 -9.04
CA GLY A 35 0.67 -3.52 -8.31
C GLY A 35 0.54 -2.01 -8.09
N ALA A 36 1.66 -1.31 -7.83
CA ALA A 36 1.68 0.15 -7.71
C ALA A 36 1.48 0.85 -9.07
N GLU A 37 1.99 0.27 -10.16
CA GLU A 37 1.78 0.79 -11.51
C GLU A 37 0.32 0.63 -11.96
N VAL A 38 -0.32 -0.49 -11.62
CA VAL A 38 -1.76 -0.70 -11.82
C VAL A 38 -2.57 0.36 -11.06
N PHE A 39 -2.25 0.61 -9.80
CA PHE A 39 -2.89 1.66 -8.99
C PHE A 39 -2.74 3.05 -9.62
N SER A 40 -1.52 3.44 -10.00
CA SER A 40 -1.23 4.71 -10.65
C SER A 40 -2.02 4.88 -11.96
N LYS A 41 -2.00 3.85 -12.81
CA LYS A 41 -2.71 3.86 -14.09
C LYS A 41 -4.22 3.99 -13.89
N MET A 42 -4.81 3.19 -13.00
CA MET A 42 -6.25 3.24 -12.71
C MET A 42 -6.70 4.62 -12.23
N LEU A 43 -5.93 5.27 -11.35
CA LEU A 43 -6.25 6.62 -10.88
C LEU A 43 -6.15 7.65 -12.00
N SER A 44 -5.08 7.61 -12.80
CA SER A 44 -4.92 8.53 -13.93
C SER A 44 -6.06 8.35 -14.93
N GLU A 45 -6.39 7.12 -15.32
CA GLU A 45 -7.46 6.82 -16.30
C GLU A 45 -8.84 7.23 -15.77
N ALA A 46 -9.14 6.97 -14.49
CA ALA A 46 -10.43 7.32 -13.89
C ALA A 46 -10.62 8.83 -13.67
N THR A 47 -9.56 9.63 -13.80
CA THR A 47 -9.58 11.07 -13.51
C THR A 47 -9.16 11.93 -14.70
N ASP A 48 -9.11 11.37 -15.92
CA ASP A 48 -8.56 12.02 -17.13
C ASP A 48 -7.18 12.66 -16.88
N GLY A 49 -6.40 11.99 -16.05
CA GLY A 49 -5.06 12.39 -15.65
C GLY A 49 -4.98 13.51 -14.61
N ASN A 50 -6.08 13.92 -13.98
CA ASN A 50 -6.05 14.91 -12.91
C ASN A 50 -5.45 14.36 -11.61
N PHE A 51 -5.49 13.05 -11.36
CA PHE A 51 -4.76 12.41 -10.27
C PHE A 51 -3.65 11.54 -10.84
N GLN A 52 -2.42 12.02 -10.71
CA GLN A 52 -1.20 11.33 -11.11
C GLN A 52 -0.45 10.79 -9.90
N VAL A 53 -0.02 9.54 -9.96
CA VAL A 53 0.88 8.91 -8.97
C VAL A 53 2.14 8.43 -9.69
N GLN A 54 3.27 9.08 -9.43
CA GLN A 54 4.56 8.66 -9.96
C GLN A 54 5.14 7.55 -9.08
N VAL A 55 5.34 6.36 -9.66
CA VAL A 55 5.81 5.17 -8.94
C VAL A 55 7.33 5.08 -9.03
N PHE A 56 7.98 4.96 -7.88
CA PHE A 56 9.42 4.82 -7.75
C PHE A 56 9.75 3.46 -7.13
N ALA A 57 10.72 2.76 -7.69
CA ALA A 57 11.18 1.47 -7.17
C ALA A 57 12.01 1.63 -5.88
N ALA A 58 12.18 0.52 -5.16
CA ALA A 58 13.01 0.50 -3.96
C ALA A 58 14.40 1.11 -4.20
N GLY A 59 14.78 2.09 -3.38
CA GLY A 59 16.08 2.77 -3.47
C GLY A 59 16.13 3.97 -4.41
N GLU A 60 15.11 4.23 -5.25
CA GLU A 60 15.11 5.42 -6.13
C GLU A 60 14.85 6.72 -5.35
N LEU A 61 14.01 6.66 -4.30
CA LEU A 61 13.76 7.79 -3.38
C LEU A 61 14.31 7.53 -1.98
N VAL A 62 14.01 6.36 -1.43
CA VAL A 62 14.45 5.90 -0.11
C VAL A 62 14.69 4.37 -0.16
N PRO A 63 15.49 3.81 0.76
CA PRO A 63 15.59 2.35 0.91
C PRO A 63 14.20 1.72 1.05
N GLY A 64 13.98 0.56 0.43
CA GLY A 64 12.64 -0.06 0.38
C GLY A 64 12.01 -0.32 1.75
N LEU A 65 12.82 -0.65 2.76
CA LEU A 65 12.37 -0.88 4.14
C LEU A 65 12.04 0.41 4.93
N GLN A 66 12.22 1.58 4.32
CA GLN A 66 11.91 2.90 4.89
C GLN A 66 10.74 3.59 4.17
N ALA A 67 10.04 2.91 3.27
CA ALA A 67 8.99 3.52 2.45
C ALA A 67 7.82 4.07 3.30
N ALA A 68 7.38 3.34 4.34
CA ALA A 68 6.36 3.85 5.26
C ALA A 68 6.86 5.01 6.13
N ASP A 69 8.13 4.99 6.56
CA ASP A 69 8.73 6.11 7.31
C ASP A 69 8.74 7.39 6.48
N ALA A 70 9.14 7.29 5.22
CA ALA A 70 9.12 8.41 4.29
C ALA A 70 7.70 8.95 4.07
N THR A 71 6.69 8.07 4.11
CA THR A 71 5.28 8.47 4.01
C THR A 71 4.81 9.16 5.29
N THR A 72 5.08 8.59 6.46
CA THR A 72 4.78 9.19 7.78
C THR A 72 5.43 10.57 7.93
N ALA A 73 6.66 10.73 7.44
CA ALA A 73 7.38 12.00 7.48
C ALA A 73 6.91 13.02 6.41
N GLY A 74 5.98 12.65 5.52
CA GLY A 74 5.55 13.49 4.40
C GLY A 74 6.64 13.74 3.34
N THR A 75 7.70 12.92 3.32
CA THR A 75 8.75 12.99 2.29
C THR A 75 8.23 12.50 0.94
N VAL A 76 7.31 11.54 0.95
CA VAL A 76 6.50 11.08 -0.18
C VAL A 76 5.04 10.99 0.25
N GLU A 77 4.11 11.12 -0.68
CA GLU A 77 2.69 11.18 -0.38
C GLU A 77 2.08 9.78 -0.17
N ALA A 78 2.70 8.73 -0.72
CA ALA A 78 2.28 7.34 -0.53
C ALA A 78 3.46 6.36 -0.59
N CYS A 79 3.22 5.12 -0.14
CA CYS A 79 4.11 3.99 -0.41
C CYS A 79 3.32 2.73 -0.78
N HIS A 80 3.98 1.79 -1.46
CA HIS A 80 3.50 0.42 -1.62
C HIS A 80 4.48 -0.52 -0.92
N THR A 81 4.00 -1.22 0.11
CA THR A 81 4.85 -1.97 1.04
C THR A 81 4.08 -3.14 1.65
N VAL A 82 4.78 -4.01 2.38
CA VAL A 82 4.17 -5.02 3.25
C VAL A 82 4.39 -4.61 4.70
N ALA A 83 3.30 -4.50 5.45
CA ALA A 83 3.29 -3.94 6.79
C ALA A 83 4.23 -4.68 7.77
N TYR A 84 4.42 -6.00 7.61
CA TYR A 84 5.33 -6.77 8.46
C TYR A 84 6.82 -6.35 8.37
N TYR A 85 7.24 -5.55 7.38
CA TYR A 85 8.60 -4.97 7.38
C TYR A 85 8.84 -4.06 8.59
N TYR A 86 7.78 -3.53 9.19
CA TYR A 86 7.86 -2.60 10.32
C TYR A 86 7.59 -3.28 11.67
N TRP A 87 7.62 -4.62 11.73
CA TRP A 87 7.37 -5.38 12.97
C TRP A 87 8.28 -4.95 14.13
N GLY A 88 9.52 -4.56 13.83
CA GLY A 88 10.49 -4.12 14.84
C GLY A 88 10.16 -2.77 15.48
N LYS A 89 9.23 -2.00 14.90
CA LYS A 89 8.68 -0.78 15.51
C LYS A 89 7.51 -1.13 16.43
N ASP A 90 6.59 -1.93 15.92
CA ASP A 90 5.46 -2.46 16.66
C ASP A 90 4.99 -3.75 15.96
N PRO A 91 4.91 -4.90 16.66
CA PRO A 91 4.42 -6.15 16.09
C PRO A 91 3.01 -6.05 15.48
N THR A 92 2.19 -5.08 15.91
CA THR A 92 0.84 -4.79 15.38
C THR A 92 0.87 -4.52 13.87
N TRP A 93 1.96 -3.92 13.35
CA TRP A 93 2.15 -3.72 11.92
C TRP A 93 1.98 -5.03 11.11
N ALA A 94 2.46 -6.15 11.61
CA ALA A 94 2.41 -7.42 10.88
C ALA A 94 0.97 -7.94 10.70
N LEU A 95 0.03 -7.56 11.58
CA LEU A 95 -1.36 -8.03 11.54
C LEU A 95 -2.14 -7.50 10.33
N GLY A 96 -1.78 -6.31 9.82
CA GLY A 96 -2.35 -5.78 8.57
C GLY A 96 -1.74 -6.36 7.29
N ALA A 97 -0.73 -7.25 7.41
CA ALA A 97 -0.12 -7.93 6.28
C ALA A 97 -0.25 -9.45 6.41
N ALA A 98 0.64 -10.08 7.19
CA ALA A 98 0.68 -11.52 7.39
C ALA A 98 1.46 -11.87 8.67
N VAL A 99 0.96 -12.88 9.38
CA VAL A 99 1.63 -13.53 10.52
C VAL A 99 1.55 -15.05 10.34
N PRO A 100 2.46 -15.83 10.97
CA PRO A 100 2.44 -17.29 10.87
C PRO A 100 1.07 -17.87 11.24
N PHE A 101 0.60 -18.85 10.46
CA PHE A 101 -0.68 -19.55 10.67
C PHE A 101 -1.94 -18.66 10.62
N SER A 102 -1.87 -17.52 9.94
CA SER A 102 -3.03 -16.67 9.67
C SER A 102 -3.92 -17.19 8.53
N LEU A 103 -4.93 -16.40 8.18
CA LEU A 103 -5.89 -16.66 7.13
C LEU A 103 -5.24 -16.72 5.74
N ASN A 104 -5.84 -17.51 4.84
CA ASN A 104 -5.48 -17.48 3.42
C ASN A 104 -5.96 -16.16 2.75
N ALA A 105 -5.58 -15.93 1.50
CA ALA A 105 -5.91 -14.71 0.75
C ALA A 105 -7.40 -14.35 0.76
N ARG A 106 -8.30 -15.34 0.55
CA ARG A 106 -9.74 -15.10 0.56
C ARG A 106 -10.26 -14.78 1.96
N GLY A 107 -9.76 -15.48 2.97
CA GLY A 107 -10.14 -15.27 4.37
C GLY A 107 -9.71 -13.89 4.87
N ILE A 108 -8.45 -13.49 4.63
CA ILE A 108 -7.97 -12.19 5.08
C ILE A 108 -8.67 -11.04 4.34
N ASN A 109 -8.98 -11.21 3.04
CA ASN A 109 -9.78 -10.22 2.32
C ASN A 109 -11.22 -10.12 2.86
N ALA A 110 -11.85 -11.24 3.20
CA ALA A 110 -13.17 -11.20 3.84
C ALA A 110 -13.14 -10.44 5.16
N TRP A 111 -12.09 -10.66 5.98
CA TRP A 111 -11.90 -9.90 7.22
C TRP A 111 -11.63 -8.41 6.96
N HIS A 112 -10.75 -8.07 6.03
CA HIS A 112 -10.45 -6.68 5.66
C HIS A 112 -11.72 -5.90 5.27
N TYR A 113 -12.47 -6.41 4.28
CA TYR A 113 -13.56 -5.66 3.66
C TYR A 113 -14.92 -5.82 4.36
N HIS A 114 -15.12 -6.90 5.12
CA HIS A 114 -16.42 -7.23 5.71
C HIS A 114 -16.36 -7.60 7.20
N GLY A 115 -15.17 -7.84 7.75
CA GLY A 115 -14.96 -8.13 9.17
C GLY A 115 -14.44 -6.95 10.00
N GLY A 116 -14.41 -5.73 9.43
CA GLY A 116 -13.89 -4.53 10.08
C GLY A 116 -12.36 -4.43 10.10
N GLY A 117 -11.65 -5.28 9.35
CA GLY A 117 -10.19 -5.33 9.39
C GLY A 117 -9.50 -4.07 8.86
N ILE A 118 -10.07 -3.43 7.84
CA ILE A 118 -9.54 -2.14 7.32
C ILE A 118 -9.65 -1.04 8.39
N ASP A 119 -10.79 -0.97 9.08
CA ASP A 119 -11.02 0.08 10.09
C ASP A 119 -10.11 -0.12 11.30
N LEU A 120 -10.02 -1.35 11.81
CA LEU A 120 -9.14 -1.70 12.93
C LEU A 120 -7.67 -1.43 12.62
N PHE A 121 -7.21 -1.77 11.41
CA PHE A 121 -5.83 -1.50 11.04
C PHE A 121 -5.57 0.00 10.83
N ASN A 122 -6.55 0.75 10.32
CA ASN A 122 -6.42 2.21 10.19
C ASN A 122 -6.50 2.95 11.53
N GLU A 123 -7.18 2.43 12.54
CA GLU A 123 -7.11 2.95 13.91
C GLU A 123 -5.66 2.91 14.42
N PHE A 124 -4.95 1.82 14.17
CA PHE A 124 -3.52 1.70 14.45
C PHE A 124 -2.67 2.61 13.55
N LEU A 125 -2.87 2.60 12.23
CA LEU A 125 -2.08 3.42 11.30
C LEU A 125 -2.25 4.93 11.56
N ALA A 126 -3.40 5.37 12.07
CA ALA A 126 -3.62 6.76 12.45
C ALA A 126 -2.64 7.22 13.54
N THR A 127 -2.25 6.34 14.47
CA THR A 127 -1.21 6.66 15.47
C THR A 127 0.18 6.79 14.86
N GLN A 128 0.36 6.31 13.62
CA GLN A 128 1.58 6.39 12.83
C GLN A 128 1.52 7.52 11.79
N GLY A 129 0.44 8.32 11.78
CA GLY A 129 0.22 9.38 10.79
C GLY A 129 -0.11 8.87 9.38
N LEU A 130 -0.68 7.66 9.27
CA LEU A 130 -0.92 6.99 8.00
C LEU A 130 -2.37 6.54 7.84
N PHE A 131 -2.74 6.33 6.59
CA PHE A 131 -3.94 5.61 6.17
C PHE A 131 -3.54 4.55 5.15
N GLY A 132 -4.08 3.34 5.26
CA GLY A 132 -3.69 2.19 4.46
C GLY A 132 -4.88 1.40 3.94
N LEU A 133 -4.72 0.84 2.75
CA LEU A 133 -5.67 -0.06 2.11
C LEU A 133 -4.93 -1.30 1.58
N PRO A 134 -5.58 -2.48 1.50
CA PRO A 134 -4.97 -3.66 0.88
C PRO A 134 -4.59 -3.40 -0.58
N GLY A 135 -3.31 -3.51 -0.91
CA GLY A 135 -2.74 -3.23 -2.25
C GLY A 135 -2.44 -4.45 -3.10
N GLY A 136 -2.79 -5.67 -2.65
CA GLY A 136 -2.51 -6.93 -3.34
C GLY A 136 -2.38 -8.10 -2.37
N ASN A 137 -2.32 -9.33 -2.90
CA ASN A 137 -2.09 -10.53 -2.11
C ASN A 137 -1.38 -11.59 -2.97
N THR A 138 -0.31 -12.20 -2.45
CA THR A 138 0.47 -13.22 -3.18
C THR A 138 -0.09 -14.63 -3.04
N GLY A 139 -1.10 -14.83 -2.19
CA GLY A 139 -1.54 -16.16 -1.78
C GLY A 139 -0.60 -16.80 -0.78
N VAL A 140 -0.61 -18.14 -0.73
CA VAL A 140 0.33 -18.90 0.09
C VAL A 140 1.71 -18.82 -0.56
N GLN A 141 2.70 -18.30 0.17
CA GLN A 141 4.09 -18.31 -0.28
C GLN A 141 4.73 -19.68 -0.06
N MET A 142 5.78 -19.97 -0.82
CA MET A 142 6.61 -21.16 -0.64
C MET A 142 7.44 -21.05 0.66
N GLY A 143 7.85 -22.19 1.22
CA GLY A 143 8.58 -22.27 2.49
C GLY A 143 10.06 -21.84 2.46
N GLY A 144 10.56 -21.39 1.32
CA GLY A 144 11.95 -20.94 1.14
C GLY A 144 12.75 -21.79 0.17
N TRP A 145 14.07 -21.53 0.14
CA TRP A 145 15.05 -22.20 -0.70
C TRP A 145 16.16 -22.75 0.18
N PHE A 146 16.40 -24.06 0.13
CA PHE A 146 17.32 -24.75 1.04
C PHE A 146 18.40 -25.52 0.29
N ARG A 147 19.60 -25.59 0.88
CA ARG A 147 20.74 -26.35 0.32
C ARG A 147 20.67 -27.85 0.64
N LYS A 148 19.87 -28.23 1.62
CA LYS A 148 19.66 -29.60 2.12
C LYS A 148 18.19 -29.77 2.46
N GLU A 149 17.74 -31.02 2.52
CA GLU A 149 16.40 -31.38 2.99
C GLU A 149 16.23 -31.02 4.48
N ILE A 150 14.99 -30.68 4.87
CA ILE A 150 14.58 -30.42 6.25
C ILE A 150 13.45 -31.39 6.57
N ASN A 151 13.71 -32.35 7.45
CA ASN A 151 12.78 -33.42 7.83
C ASN A 151 12.29 -33.27 9.27
N THR A 152 13.08 -32.64 10.14
CA THR A 152 12.83 -32.48 11.57
C THR A 152 13.19 -31.08 12.04
N VAL A 153 12.81 -30.74 13.27
CA VAL A 153 13.15 -29.45 13.90
C VAL A 153 14.68 -29.28 14.09
N ALA A 154 15.45 -30.37 14.08
CA ALA A 154 16.89 -30.33 14.31
C ALA A 154 17.74 -30.11 13.04
N ASP A 155 17.14 -30.19 11.85
CA ASP A 155 17.81 -29.95 10.56
C ASP A 155 18.04 -28.45 10.29
#